data_AF-A0AA42ZHQ2-F1
#
_entry.id   AF-A0AA42ZHQ2-F1
#
_cell.length_a   1.000
_cell.length_b   1.000
_cell.length_c   1.000
_cell.angle_alpha   90.00
_cell.angle_beta   90.00
_cell.angle_gamma   90.00
#
_symmetry.space_group_name_H-M   'P 1'
#
loop_
_entity.id
_entity.type
_entity.pdbx_description
1 polymer ?
#
loop_
_entity_poly.entity_id
_entity_poly.type
_entity_poly.pdbx_seq_one_letter_code
_entity_poly.pdbx_strand_id
1 'polypeptide(L)'
;MSGNRIVYQNWIVDLGRDPETQCQASDSIDADQSDRRAEQICQTVDVALYRLDDEEREFIIRFHYMGESYRQISDKSGRPVHKLEALHKRSLKKLRRLLAPLADEVFGLRAGQEQACPVCNSKYLVQLNEIIRNRDRRQTWKPVLNLFRTKYNLTISSPQLLVGHEKYH
;
A
#
# COMPACT_ATOMS: atom_id res chain seq x y z
N MET A 1 37.62 29.25 24.83
CA MET A 1 36.94 28.24 24.00
C MET A 1 36.14 27.34 24.93
N SER A 2 34.85 27.62 25.05
CA SER A 2 33.92 26.97 25.97
C SER A 2 33.52 25.61 25.41
N GLY A 3 33.90 24.54 26.09
CA GLY A 3 33.59 23.17 25.69
C GLY A 3 32.08 22.89 25.77
N ASN A 4 31.50 22.42 24.66
CA ASN A 4 30.15 21.90 24.62
C ASN A 4 30.03 20.68 25.55
N ARG A 5 29.42 20.88 26.72
CA ARG A 5 29.07 19.80 27.63
C ARG A 5 27.84 19.08 27.08
N ILE A 6 28.03 17.85 26.62
CA ILE A 6 26.93 16.97 26.22
C ILE A 6 26.16 16.61 27.50
N VAL A 7 24.93 17.12 27.62
CA VAL A 7 24.01 16.76 28.70
C VAL A 7 23.19 15.57 28.22
N TYR A 8 23.40 14.42 28.85
CA TYR A 8 22.62 13.21 28.62
C TYR A 8 21.21 13.43 29.21
N GLN A 9 20.20 13.66 28.37
CA GLN A 9 18.80 13.69 28.82
C GLN A 9 18.24 12.27 28.77
N ASN A 10 18.15 11.66 29.95
CA ASN A 10 17.53 10.36 30.17
C ASN A 10 16.01 10.53 30.19
N TRP A 11 15.37 10.50 29.01
CA TRP A 11 13.92 10.55 28.83
C TRP A 11 13.16 9.35 29.43
N ILE A 12 13.88 8.36 29.97
CA ILE A 12 13.33 7.14 30.57
C ILE A 12 12.92 7.31 32.04
N VAL A 13 13.32 8.40 32.70
CA VAL A 13 13.08 8.59 34.15
C VAL A 13 11.75 9.31 34.44
N ASP A 14 11.17 9.99 33.45
CA ASP A 14 9.84 10.61 33.58
C ASP A 14 8.68 9.60 33.47
N LEU A 15 8.99 8.31 33.22
CA LEU A 15 8.02 7.21 33.28
C LEU A 15 7.97 6.56 34.67
N GLY A 16 8.27 7.32 35.72
CA GLY A 16 8.13 6.91 37.12
C GLY A 16 6.71 6.40 37.40
N ARG A 17 6.51 5.10 37.24
CA ARG A 17 5.26 4.40 37.53
C ARG A 17 5.33 3.96 38.98
N ASP A 18 4.59 4.65 39.82
CA ASP A 18 4.49 4.38 41.25
C ASP A 18 3.71 3.07 41.48
N PRO A 19 4.32 2.00 42.07
CA PRO A 19 3.70 0.69 42.22
C PRO A 19 2.50 0.65 43.19
N GLU A 20 2.27 1.72 43.96
CA GLU A 20 1.12 1.83 44.87
C GLU A 20 -0.13 2.44 44.23
N THR A 21 -0.04 2.90 42.98
CA THR A 21 -1.23 3.33 42.23
C THR A 21 -1.97 2.09 41.75
N GLN A 22 -2.80 1.53 42.63
CA GLN A 22 -3.72 0.44 42.32
C GLN A 22 -4.49 0.77 41.03
N CYS A 23 -4.16 0.02 39.98
CA CYS A 23 -4.93 -0.11 38.75
C CYS A 23 -6.40 -0.34 39.13
N GLN A 24 -7.20 0.71 39.09
CA GLN A 24 -8.64 0.59 39.06
C GLN A 24 -9.00 -0.15 37.77
N ALA A 25 -9.87 -1.14 37.90
CA ALA A 25 -10.23 -2.13 36.90
C ALA A 25 -11.03 -1.54 35.72
N SER A 26 -10.47 -0.58 35.00
CA SER A 26 -10.98 -0.06 33.72
C SER A 26 -10.28 -0.66 32.50
N ASP A 27 -9.13 -1.34 32.68
CA ASP A 27 -8.32 -1.86 31.57
C ASP A 27 -8.96 -3.05 30.82
N SER A 28 -9.98 -3.71 31.37
CA SER A 28 -10.59 -4.89 30.74
C SER A 28 -11.53 -4.55 29.58
N ILE A 29 -12.13 -3.35 29.57
CA ILE A 29 -13.03 -2.93 28.49
C ILE A 29 -12.23 -2.37 27.30
N ASP A 30 -11.13 -1.68 27.58
CA ASP A 30 -10.27 -1.09 26.55
C ASP A 30 -9.39 -2.13 25.84
N ALA A 31 -9.03 -3.23 26.53
CA ALA A 31 -8.31 -4.35 25.92
C ALA A 31 -9.16 -5.04 24.83
N ASP A 32 -10.42 -5.39 25.12
CA ASP A 32 -11.31 -6.08 24.17
C ASP A 32 -11.65 -5.19 22.95
N GLN A 33 -11.76 -3.87 23.13
CA GLN A 33 -11.91 -2.95 22.00
C GLN A 33 -10.63 -2.83 21.17
N SER A 34 -9.47 -2.85 21.81
CA SER A 34 -8.17 -2.75 21.13
C SER A 34 -7.90 -4.01 20.29
N ASP A 35 -8.23 -5.19 20.81
CA ASP A 35 -8.07 -6.45 20.11
C ASP A 35 -8.99 -6.53 18.88
N ARG A 36 -10.26 -6.15 19.01
CA ARG A 36 -11.20 -6.09 17.87
C ARG A 36 -10.75 -5.11 16.80
N ARG A 37 -10.18 -3.96 17.18
CA ARG A 37 -9.61 -3.00 16.22
C ARG A 37 -8.38 -3.57 15.51
N ALA A 38 -7.50 -4.24 16.24
CA ALA A 38 -6.33 -4.89 15.65
C ALA A 38 -6.74 -5.97 14.63
N GLU A 39 -7.75 -6.78 14.96
CA GLU A 39 -8.30 -7.78 14.03
C GLU A 39 -8.87 -7.14 12.76
N GLN A 40 -9.63 -6.04 12.87
CA GLN A 40 -10.17 -5.31 11.72
C GLN A 40 -9.05 -4.75 10.83
N ILE A 41 -7.99 -4.22 11.44
CA ILE A 41 -6.82 -3.73 10.70
C ILE A 41 -6.14 -4.89 9.95
N CYS A 42 -5.90 -6.01 10.63
CA CYS A 42 -5.30 -7.21 10.02
C CYS A 42 -6.14 -7.73 8.84
N GLN A 43 -7.45 -7.89 9.03
CA GLN A 43 -8.34 -8.34 7.97
C GLN A 43 -8.34 -7.40 6.76
N THR A 44 -8.32 -6.09 7.01
CA THR A 44 -8.28 -5.11 5.92
C THR A 44 -6.95 -5.14 5.17
N VAL A 45 -5.84 -5.31 5.90
CA VAL A 45 -4.50 -5.49 5.30
C VAL A 45 -4.45 -6.76 4.46
N ASP A 46 -5.00 -7.87 4.94
CA ASP A 46 -5.07 -9.13 4.18
C ASP A 46 -5.87 -8.96 2.89
N VAL A 47 -7.05 -8.34 2.97
CA VAL A 47 -7.88 -8.03 1.79
C VAL A 47 -7.12 -7.13 0.80
N ALA A 48 -6.36 -6.15 1.29
CA ALA A 48 -5.53 -5.29 0.45
C ALA A 48 -4.39 -6.07 -0.23
N LEU A 49 -3.75 -7.00 0.47
CA LEU A 49 -2.71 -7.88 -0.08
C LEU A 49 -3.26 -8.84 -1.14
N TYR A 50 -4.48 -9.37 -0.96
CA TYR A 50 -5.13 -10.22 -1.96
C TYR A 50 -5.48 -9.47 -3.26
N ARG A 51 -5.60 -8.15 -3.23
CA ARG A 51 -5.83 -7.32 -4.43
C ARG A 51 -4.56 -7.05 -5.22
N LEU A 52 -3.39 -7.28 -4.65
CA LEU A 52 -2.12 -7.20 -5.37
C LEU A 52 -1.95 -8.39 -6.31
N ASP A 53 -1.13 -8.19 -7.35
CA ASP A 53 -0.70 -9.29 -8.21
C ASP A 53 0.15 -10.31 -7.43
N ASP A 54 0.19 -11.56 -7.88
CA ASP A 54 0.86 -12.65 -7.14
C ASP A 54 2.35 -12.34 -6.90
N GLU A 55 3.03 -11.75 -7.89
CA GLU A 55 4.42 -11.33 -7.77
C GLU A 55 4.62 -10.20 -6.75
N GLU A 56 3.68 -9.26 -6.70
CA GLU A 56 3.72 -8.11 -5.79
C GLU A 56 3.46 -8.57 -4.36
N ARG A 57 2.47 -9.46 -4.17
CA ARG A 57 2.12 -10.06 -2.89
C ARG A 57 3.27 -10.89 -2.34
N GLU A 58 3.84 -11.77 -3.15
CA GLU A 58 4.99 -12.61 -2.74
C GLU A 58 6.17 -11.75 -2.31
N PHE A 59 6.49 -10.70 -3.07
CA PHE A 59 7.57 -9.78 -2.73
C PHE A 59 7.33 -9.12 -1.37
N ILE A 60 6.13 -8.58 -1.13
CA ILE A 60 5.79 -7.91 0.13
C ILE A 60 5.88 -8.87 1.32
N ILE A 61 5.41 -10.11 1.16
CA ILE A 61 5.50 -11.14 2.21
C ILE A 61 6.97 -11.42 2.57
N ARG A 62 7.80 -11.73 1.56
CA ARG A 62 9.22 -12.03 1.80
C ARG A 62 9.97 -10.86 2.41
N PHE A 63 9.73 -9.65 1.92
CA PHE A 63 10.46 -8.47 2.37
C PHE A 63 10.02 -8.01 3.77
N HIS A 64 8.72 -7.84 4.00
CA HIS A 64 8.22 -7.25 5.27
C HIS A 64 7.96 -8.28 6.36
N TYR A 65 7.51 -9.49 6.03
CA TYR A 65 7.17 -10.51 7.04
C TYR A 65 8.34 -11.44 7.32
N MET A 66 9.13 -11.82 6.29
CA MET A 66 10.29 -12.71 6.47
C MET A 66 11.61 -11.96 6.68
N GLY A 67 11.63 -10.63 6.46
CA GLY A 67 12.83 -9.81 6.62
C GLY A 67 13.93 -10.10 5.58
N GLU A 68 13.58 -10.67 4.42
CA GLU A 68 14.56 -10.97 3.37
C GLU A 68 15.07 -9.68 2.70
N SER A 69 16.38 -9.62 2.47
CA SER A 69 16.99 -8.54 1.68
C SER A 69 16.73 -8.70 0.19
N TYR A 70 16.84 -7.60 -0.58
CA TYR A 70 16.70 -7.64 -2.04
C TYR A 70 17.63 -8.65 -2.72
N ARG A 71 18.84 -8.87 -2.18
CA ARG A 71 19.80 -9.84 -2.73
C ARG A 71 19.27 -11.27 -2.57
N GLN A 72 18.81 -11.63 -1.38
CA GLN A 72 18.22 -12.95 -1.11
C GLN A 72 16.98 -13.21 -1.98
N ILE A 73 16.12 -12.21 -2.12
CA ILE A 73 14.93 -12.32 -2.98
C ILE A 73 15.34 -12.44 -4.46
N SER A 74 16.36 -11.69 -4.90
CA SER A 74 16.94 -11.77 -6.25
C SER A 74 17.47 -13.17 -6.54
N ASP A 75 18.25 -13.73 -5.62
CA ASP A 75 18.85 -15.06 -5.77
C ASP A 75 17.78 -16.16 -5.85
N LYS A 76 16.73 -16.06 -5.03
CA LYS A 76 15.62 -17.03 -5.04
C LYS A 76 14.69 -16.91 -6.25
N SER A 77 14.45 -15.70 -6.74
CA SER A 77 13.51 -15.43 -7.84
C SER A 77 14.17 -15.39 -9.21
N GLY A 78 15.51 -15.33 -9.28
CA GLY A 78 16.27 -15.11 -10.51
C GLY A 78 16.10 -13.71 -11.10
N ARG A 79 15.48 -12.77 -10.38
CA ARG A 79 15.19 -11.41 -10.85
C ARG A 79 16.30 -10.45 -10.42
N PRO A 80 16.80 -9.57 -11.30
CA PRO A 80 17.81 -8.60 -10.91
C PRO A 80 17.26 -7.58 -9.89
N VAL A 81 18.11 -7.17 -8.96
CA VAL A 81 17.76 -6.27 -7.83
C VAL A 81 17.01 -5.00 -8.27
N HIS A 82 17.43 -4.33 -9.34
CA HIS A 82 16.77 -3.10 -9.81
C HIS A 82 15.30 -3.33 -10.23
N LYS A 83 14.96 -4.53 -10.75
CA LYS A 83 13.56 -4.88 -11.04
C LYS A 83 12.77 -5.11 -9.75
N LEU A 84 13.39 -5.69 -8.73
CA LEU A 84 12.77 -5.87 -7.42
C LEU A 84 12.52 -4.53 -6.73
N GLU A 85 13.44 -3.57 -6.82
CA GLU A 85 13.22 -2.21 -6.31
C GLU A 85 12.04 -1.52 -7.00
N ALA A 86 11.94 -1.65 -8.32
CA ALA A 86 10.81 -1.12 -9.07
C ALA A 86 9.48 -1.81 -8.68
N LEU A 87 9.50 -3.13 -8.51
CA LEU A 87 8.37 -3.93 -8.03
C LEU A 87 7.94 -3.48 -6.62
N HIS A 88 8.90 -3.27 -5.72
CA HIS A 88 8.64 -2.83 -4.36
C HIS A 88 7.98 -1.45 -4.34
N LYS A 89 8.57 -0.46 -5.02
CA LYS A 89 8.01 0.90 -5.10
C LYS A 89 6.58 0.89 -5.64
N ARG A 90 6.32 0.08 -6.66
CA ARG A 90 5.00 -0.08 -7.28
C ARG A 90 3.99 -0.73 -6.34
N SER A 91 4.40 -1.81 -5.66
CA SER A 91 3.57 -2.54 -4.70
C SER A 91 3.18 -1.67 -3.51
N LEU A 92 4.15 -0.91 -2.95
CA LEU A 92 3.88 0.05 -1.87
C LEU A 92 2.93 1.16 -2.30
N LYS A 93 3.07 1.65 -3.54
CA LYS A 93 2.16 2.67 -4.07
C LYS A 93 0.72 2.15 -4.14
N LYS A 94 0.53 0.92 -4.65
CA LYS A 94 -0.77 0.24 -4.68
C LYS A 94 -1.35 0.04 -3.28
N LEU A 95 -0.54 -0.49 -2.35
CA LEU A 95 -0.95 -0.72 -0.96
C LEU A 95 -1.35 0.57 -0.27
N ARG A 96 -0.56 1.64 -0.39
CA ARG A 96 -0.88 2.93 0.22
C ARG A 96 -2.23 3.44 -0.24
N ARG A 97 -2.55 3.31 -1.53
CA ARG A 97 -3.85 3.71 -2.07
C ARG A 97 -4.99 2.83 -1.55
N LEU A 98 -4.79 1.51 -1.49
CA LEU A 98 -5.80 0.58 -0.98
C LEU A 98 -6.08 0.78 0.50
N LEU A 99 -5.05 1.10 1.29
CA LEU A 99 -5.13 1.31 2.73
C LEU A 99 -5.39 2.77 3.13
N ALA A 100 -5.36 3.72 2.18
CA ALA A 100 -5.60 5.13 2.46
C ALA A 100 -6.95 5.39 3.17
N PRO A 101 -8.09 4.78 2.77
CA PRO A 101 -9.35 4.98 3.47
C PRO A 101 -9.30 4.51 4.92
N LEU A 102 -8.71 3.32 5.16
CA LEU A 102 -8.53 2.78 6.51
C LEU A 102 -7.61 3.70 7.34
N ALA A 103 -6.53 4.19 6.76
CA ALA A 103 -5.58 5.04 7.46
C ALA A 103 -6.19 6.39 7.85
N ASP A 104 -7.08 6.95 7.02
CA ASP A 104 -7.82 8.17 7.32
C ASP A 104 -8.85 7.92 8.44
N GLU A 105 -9.58 6.80 8.38
CA GLU A 105 -10.56 6.42 9.40
C GLU A 105 -9.93 6.14 10.78
N VAL A 106 -8.86 5.34 10.81
CA VAL A 106 -8.25 4.86 12.05
C VAL A 106 -7.27 5.87 12.64
N PHE A 107 -6.47 6.52 11.80
CA PHE A 107 -5.37 7.38 12.25
C PHE A 107 -5.58 8.87 11.93
N GLY A 108 -6.66 9.25 11.25
CA GLY A 108 -6.88 10.63 10.79
C GLY A 108 -5.82 11.09 9.78
N LEU A 109 -5.09 10.15 9.17
CA LEU A 109 -4.04 10.45 8.21
C LEU A 109 -4.69 10.68 6.85
N ARG A 110 -4.92 11.95 6.53
CA ARG A 110 -5.32 12.40 5.19
C ARG A 110 -4.20 12.12 4.20
N ALA A 111 -4.11 10.87 3.73
CA ALA A 111 -3.27 10.53 2.60
C ALA A 111 -3.76 11.38 1.42
N GLY A 112 -2.89 12.23 0.89
CA GLY A 112 -3.23 13.12 -0.22
C GLY A 112 -3.92 12.30 -1.31
N GLN A 113 -5.15 12.70 -1.65
CA GLN A 113 -5.94 12.01 -2.68
C GLN A 113 -5.18 12.15 -3.99
N GLU A 114 -4.44 11.11 -4.39
CA GLU A 114 -3.84 11.04 -5.71
C GLU A 114 -4.98 11.18 -6.73
N GLN A 115 -4.75 11.95 -7.81
CA GLN A 115 -5.76 12.22 -8.83
C GLN A 115 -6.47 10.93 -9.22
N ALA A 116 -7.79 10.91 -9.04
CA ALA A 116 -8.57 9.70 -9.20
C ALA A 116 -8.47 9.23 -10.66
N CYS A 117 -7.88 8.06 -10.86
CA CYS A 117 -7.69 7.51 -12.20
C CYS A 117 -9.06 7.30 -12.87
N PRO A 118 -9.29 7.82 -14.09
CA PRO A 118 -10.57 7.68 -14.79
C PRO A 118 -11.01 6.23 -14.98
N VAL A 119 -10.06 5.31 -15.10
CA VAL A 119 -10.33 3.87 -15.24
C VAL A 119 -10.80 3.28 -13.92
N CYS A 120 -10.16 3.65 -12.79
CA CYS A 120 -10.54 3.17 -11.46
C CYS A 120 -11.91 3.65 -11.00
N ASN A 121 -12.29 4.87 -11.37
CA ASN A 121 -13.61 5.42 -11.03
C ASN A 121 -14.72 4.96 -11.98
N SER A 122 -14.39 4.15 -13.00
CA SER A 122 -15.38 3.68 -13.95
C SER A 122 -16.20 2.53 -13.38
N LYS A 123 -17.51 2.56 -13.61
CA LYS A 123 -18.42 1.44 -13.30
C LYS A 123 -18.08 0.15 -14.05
N TYR A 124 -17.26 0.23 -15.11
CA TYR A 124 -16.84 -0.90 -15.94
C TYR A 124 -15.42 -1.39 -15.62
N LEU A 125 -14.92 -1.14 -14.39
CA LEU A 125 -13.54 -1.43 -14.01
C LEU A 125 -13.07 -2.83 -14.41
N VAL A 126 -13.88 -3.85 -14.16
CA VAL A 126 -13.54 -5.25 -14.46
C VAL A 126 -13.32 -5.46 -15.96
N GLN A 127 -14.25 -4.99 -16.80
CA GLN A 127 -14.14 -5.13 -18.26
C GLN A 127 -12.98 -4.31 -18.82
N LEU A 128 -12.76 -3.10 -18.30
CA LEU A 128 -11.64 -2.26 -18.74
C LEU A 128 -10.29 -2.90 -18.40
N ASN A 129 -10.16 -3.47 -17.19
CA ASN A 129 -8.96 -4.20 -16.78
C ASN A 129 -8.72 -5.44 -17.64
N GLU A 130 -9.77 -6.17 -17.99
CA GLU A 130 -9.67 -7.33 -18.88
C GLU A 130 -9.17 -6.92 -20.27
N ILE A 131 -9.71 -5.85 -20.85
CA ILE A 131 -9.23 -5.31 -22.14
C ILE A 131 -7.77 -4.89 -22.06
N ILE A 132 -7.38 -4.22 -20.97
CA ILE A 132 -5.99 -3.77 -20.77
C ILE A 132 -5.05 -4.98 -20.66
N ARG A 133 -5.43 -5.99 -19.87
CA ARG A 133 -4.63 -7.22 -19.65
C ARG A 133 -4.49 -8.05 -20.92
N ASN A 134 -5.57 -8.20 -21.69
CA ASN A 134 -5.61 -9.05 -22.88
C ASN A 134 -5.14 -8.32 -24.15
N ARG A 135 -4.68 -7.07 -24.07
CA ARG A 135 -4.24 -6.34 -25.25
C ARG A 135 -2.99 -6.97 -25.86
N ASP A 136 -2.91 -6.92 -27.19
CA ASP A 136 -1.68 -7.26 -27.88
C ASP A 136 -0.60 -6.20 -27.60
N ARG A 137 0.50 -6.62 -26.96
CA ARG A 137 1.64 -5.75 -26.62
C ARG A 137 2.38 -5.23 -27.86
N ARG A 138 2.17 -5.83 -29.04
CA ARG A 138 2.74 -5.36 -30.31
C ARG A 138 1.93 -4.22 -30.92
N GLN A 139 0.68 -4.05 -30.51
CA GLN A 139 -0.19 -2.99 -31.03
C GLN A 139 -0.03 -1.70 -30.23
N THR A 140 -0.33 -0.57 -30.89
CA THR A 140 -0.42 0.73 -30.21
C THR A 140 -1.64 0.76 -29.28
N TRP A 141 -1.70 1.70 -28.35
CA TRP A 141 -2.86 1.89 -27.48
C TRP A 141 -4.10 2.46 -28.20
N LYS A 142 -3.97 2.89 -29.46
CA LYS A 142 -5.04 3.57 -30.21
C LYS A 142 -6.34 2.72 -30.33
N PRO A 143 -6.29 1.41 -30.62
CA PRO A 143 -7.50 0.57 -30.67
C PRO A 143 -8.20 0.48 -29.31
N VAL A 144 -7.42 0.35 -28.23
CA VAL A 144 -7.96 0.30 -26.86
C VAL A 144 -8.64 1.62 -26.50
N LEU A 145 -8.01 2.76 -26.82
CA LEU A 145 -8.61 4.09 -26.58
C LEU A 145 -9.90 4.31 -27.38
N ASN A 146 -9.93 3.88 -28.64
CA ASN A 146 -11.13 3.94 -29.46
C ASN A 146 -12.25 3.06 -28.89
N LEU A 147 -11.93 1.86 -28.42
CA LEU A 147 -12.88 0.98 -27.76
C LEU A 147 -13.44 1.60 -26.46
N PHE A 148 -12.58 2.23 -25.66
CA PHE A 148 -12.97 2.90 -24.42
C PHE A 148 -13.95 4.06 -24.68
N ARG A 149 -13.67 4.86 -25.70
CA ARG A 149 -14.54 5.97 -26.12
C ARG A 149 -15.87 5.50 -26.69
N THR A 150 -15.85 4.51 -27.58
CA THR A 150 -17.06 4.08 -28.32
C THR A 150 -17.97 3.20 -27.47
N LYS A 151 -17.42 2.20 -26.77
CA LYS A 151 -18.21 1.21 -26.03
C LYS A 151 -18.58 1.66 -24.62
N TYR A 152 -17.70 2.41 -23.96
CA TYR A 152 -17.86 2.76 -22.54
C TYR A 152 -18.04 4.26 -22.29
N ASN A 153 -18.04 5.08 -23.36
CA ASN A 153 -18.10 6.54 -23.29
C ASN A 153 -17.04 7.16 -22.35
N LEU A 154 -15.85 6.53 -22.29
CA LEU A 154 -14.75 6.97 -21.44
C LEU A 154 -13.67 7.64 -22.29
N THR A 155 -13.57 8.96 -22.21
CA THR A 155 -12.52 9.74 -22.88
C THR A 155 -11.26 9.80 -22.06
N ILE A 156 -10.21 9.11 -22.53
CA ILE A 156 -8.86 9.18 -21.97
C ILE A 156 -7.98 9.95 -22.93
N SER A 157 -7.39 11.05 -22.45
CA SER A 157 -6.63 12.00 -23.27
C SER A 157 -5.27 11.46 -23.71
N SER A 158 -4.67 10.54 -22.95
CA SER A 158 -3.33 10.02 -23.23
C SER A 158 -3.19 8.51 -22.95
N PRO A 159 -2.49 7.75 -23.81
CA PRO A 159 -2.06 6.39 -23.52
C PRO A 159 -1.27 6.24 -22.21
N GLN A 160 -0.57 7.29 -21.77
CA GLN A 160 0.23 7.26 -20.54
C GLN A 160 -0.62 7.02 -19.30
N LEU A 161 -1.89 7.47 -19.31
CA LEU A 161 -2.83 7.17 -18.24
C LEU A 161 -3.18 5.68 -18.18
N LEU A 162 -3.34 5.03 -19.32
CA LEU A 162 -3.57 3.58 -19.38
C LEU A 162 -2.34 2.79 -18.96
N VAL A 163 -1.15 3.20 -19.39
CA VAL A 163 0.11 2.61 -18.95
C VAL A 163 0.31 2.79 -17.44
N GLY A 164 -0.01 3.98 -16.92
CA GLY A 164 0.03 4.28 -15.50
C GLY A 164 -0.96 3.42 -14.72
N HIS A 165 -2.19 3.27 -15.22
CA HIS A 165 -3.20 2.40 -14.63
C HIS A 165 -2.74 0.94 -14.63
N GLU A 166 -2.32 0.40 -15.77
CA GLU A 166 -1.82 -0.99 -15.87
C GLU A 166 -0.66 -1.28 -14.90
N LYS A 167 0.20 -0.29 -14.65
CA LYS A 167 1.33 -0.44 -13.74
C LYS A 167 0.96 -0.25 -12.28
N TYR A 168 0.24 0.82 -11.93
CA TYR A 168 0.09 1.27 -10.55
C TYR A 168 -1.29 0.99 -9.95
N HIS A 169 -2.25 0.47 -10.73
CA HIS A 169 -3.64 0.33 -10.30
C HIS A 169 -4.06 -1.14 -10.26
#